data_AF-A0A528A2R3-F1
#
_entry.id   AF-A0A528A2R3-F1
#
_cell.length_a   1.000
_cell.length_b   1.000
_cell.length_c   1.000
_cell.angle_alpha   90.00
_cell.angle_beta   90.00
_cell.angle_gamma   90.00
#
_symmetry.space_group_name_H-M   'P 1'
#
loop_
_entity.id
_entity.type
_entity.pdbx_description
1 polymer ?
#
loop_
_entity_poly.entity_id
_entity_poly.type
_entity_poly.pdbx_seq_one_letter_code
_entity_poly.pdbx_strand_id
1 'polypeptide(L)' 'MTDRLYGDPDLVQFYDIENECGVDFYYCVGFAKHAGSVLDLGCGTGQLSGAAA' A
#
# COMPACT_ATOMS: atom_id res chain seq x y z
N MET A 1 3.21 16.12 20.25
CA MET A 1 3.13 16.52 18.83
C MET A 1 2.26 15.50 18.14
N THR A 2 1.18 15.92 17.50
CA THR A 2 0.35 15.00 16.71
C THR A 2 1.13 14.70 15.44
N ASP A 3 1.47 13.43 15.22
CA ASP A 3 2.11 13.00 13.98
C ASP A 3 1.13 13.26 12.83
N ARG A 4 1.53 14.14 11.91
CA ARG A 4 0.70 14.53 10.76
C ARG A 4 0.92 13.64 9.57
N LEU A 5 1.99 12.84 9.55
CA LEU A 5 2.36 12.04 8.39
C LEU A 5 1.15 11.23 7.92
N TYR A 6 0.59 10.37 8.78
CA TYR A 6 -0.54 9.51 8.45
C TYR A 6 -1.94 10.12 8.66
N GLY A 7 -2.03 11.36 9.15
CA GLY A 7 -3.29 12.00 9.52
C GLY A 7 -3.70 13.19 8.66
N ASP A 8 -2.79 13.71 7.84
CA ASP A 8 -3.00 14.88 7.01
C ASP A 8 -3.33 14.46 5.57
N PRO A 9 -4.56 14.69 5.07
CA PRO A 9 -4.95 14.30 3.72
C PRO A 9 -4.13 15.01 2.64
N ASP A 10 -3.62 16.21 2.92
CA ASP A 10 -2.80 16.95 1.97
C ASP A 10 -1.44 16.28 1.75
N LEU A 11 -0.96 15.45 2.69
CA LEU A 11 0.30 14.71 2.55
C LEU A 11 0.15 13.40 1.78
N VAL A 12 -1.06 12.85 1.68
CA VAL A 12 -1.32 11.53 1.04
C VAL A 12 -0.88 11.52 -0.42
N GLN A 13 -1.00 12.65 -1.14
CA GLN A 13 -0.60 12.77 -2.55
C GLN A 13 0.89 12.51 -2.80
N PHE A 14 1.73 12.64 -1.78
CA PHE A 14 3.17 12.40 -1.90
C PHE A 14 3.55 10.95 -1.62
N TYR A 15 2.65 10.14 -1.07
CA TYR A 15 2.98 8.80 -0.61
C TYR A 15 3.38 7.89 -1.75
N ASP A 16 2.59 7.87 -2.82
CA ASP A 16 2.84 7.03 -3.99
C ASP A 16 4.07 7.46 -4.79
N ILE A 17 4.39 8.77 -4.76
CA ILE A 17 5.56 9.33 -5.43
C ILE A 17 6.84 8.93 -4.69
N GLU A 18 6.84 9.06 -3.36
CA GLU A 18 8.03 8.81 -2.55
C GLU A 18 8.23 7.32 -2.20
N ASN A 19 7.16 6.50 -2.27
CA ASN A 19 7.20 5.06 -1.97
C ASN A 19 6.94 4.24 -3.24
N GLU A 20 7.80 4.40 -4.24
CA GLU A 20 7.75 3.59 -5.46
C GLU A 20 7.80 2.09 -5.12
N CYS A 21 7.03 1.28 -5.86
CA CYS A 21 6.89 -0.15 -5.61
C CYS A 21 8.24 -0.89 -5.70
N GLY A 22 8.63 -1.52 -4.59
CA GLY A 22 9.87 -2.28 -4.46
C GLY A 22 9.74 -3.78 -4.77
N VAL A 23 10.81 -4.53 -4.49
CA VAL A 23 10.86 -5.98 -4.68
C VAL A 23 9.84 -6.74 -3.81
N ASP A 24 9.52 -6.19 -2.65
CA ASP A 24 8.51 -6.66 -1.72
C ASP A 24 7.09 -6.54 -2.27
N PHE A 25 6.78 -5.45 -2.98
CA PHE A 25 5.50 -5.27 -3.66
C PHE A 25 5.22 -6.42 -4.64
N TYR A 26 6.16 -6.69 -5.55
CA TYR A 26 5.99 -7.76 -6.55
C TYR A 26 5.92 -9.14 -5.92
N TYR A 27 6.68 -9.37 -4.84
CA TYR A 27 6.58 -10.60 -4.07
C TYR A 27 5.18 -10.78 -3.48
N CYS A 28 4.62 -9.77 -2.83
CA CYS A 28 3.30 -9.83 -2.21
C CYS A 28 2.19 -10.04 -3.24
N VAL A 29 2.25 -9.36 -4.40
CA VAL A 29 1.31 -9.60 -5.51
C VAL A 29 1.39 -11.05 -6.00
N GLY A 30 2.61 -11.58 -6.20
CA GLY A 30 2.80 -12.97 -6.60
C GLY A 30 2.29 -13.97 -5.57
N PHE A 31 2.52 -13.69 -4.29
CA PHE A 31 2.05 -14.50 -3.17
C PHE A 31 0.53 -14.51 -3.06
N ALA A 32 -0.12 -13.36 -3.26
CA ALA A 32 -1.57 -13.18 -3.20
C ALA A 32 -2.31 -13.86 -4.36
N LYS A 33 -1.66 -14.07 -5.51
CA LYS A 33 -2.27 -14.57 -6.77
C LYS A 33 -3.11 -15.84 -6.63
N HIS A 34 -2.80 -16.71 -5.67
CA HIS A 34 -3.49 -17.98 -5.46
C HIS A 34 -4.32 -18.02 -4.18
N ALA A 35 -4.40 -16.92 -3.45
CA ALA A 35 -5.25 -16.81 -2.28
C ALA A 35 -6.71 -16.64 -2.69
N GLY A 36 -7.63 -17.32 -1.98
CA GLY A 36 -9.06 -17.12 -2.18
C GLY A 36 -9.59 -15.81 -1.60
N SER A 37 -8.84 -15.20 -0.66
CA SER A 37 -9.11 -13.89 -0.08
C SER A 37 -7.84 -13.37 0.59
N VAL A 38 -7.61 -12.05 0.53
CA VAL A 38 -6.45 -11.37 1.12
C VAL A 38 -6.94 -10.15 1.91
N LEU A 39 -6.40 -9.96 3.12
CA LEU A 39 -6.58 -8.77 3.93
C LEU A 39 -5.27 -7.98 3.97
N ASP A 40 -5.27 -6.79 3.39
CA ASP A 40 -4.14 -5.86 3.40
C ASP A 40 -4.24 -4.91 4.61
N LEU A 41 -3.35 -5.08 5.59
CA LEU A 41 -3.37 -4.33 6.84
C LEU A 41 -2.50 -3.07 6.73
N GLY A 42 -3.08 -1.92 7.03
CA GLY A 42 -2.38 -0.65 6.86
C GLY A 42 -2.14 -0.34 5.38
N CYS A 43 -3.14 -0.62 4.53
CA CYS A 43 -3.05 -0.57 3.08
C CYS A 43 -2.66 0.80 2.48
N GLY A 44 -2.58 1.86 3.30
CA GLY A 44 -2.17 3.20 2.86
C GLY A 44 -3.08 3.72 1.74
N THR A 45 -2.50 4.05 0.60
CA THR A 45 -3.20 4.46 -0.63
C THR A 45 -3.86 3.30 -1.38
N GLY A 46 -3.68 2.06 -0.90
CA GLY A 46 -4.33 0.86 -1.43
C GLY A 46 -3.64 0.27 -2.66
N GLN A 47 -2.42 0.70 -3.00
CA GLN A 47 -1.72 0.26 -4.21
C GLN A 47 -1.58 -1.27 -4.28
N LEU A 48 -1.18 -1.93 -3.19
CA LEU A 48 -1.01 -3.38 -3.15
C LEU A 48 -2.36 -4.10 -3.25
N SER A 49 -3.35 -3.68 -2.45
CA SER A 49 -4.73 -4.18 -2.52
C SER A 49 -5.30 -4.09 -3.93
N GLY A 50 -5.12 -2.97 -4.63
CA GLY A 50 -5.60 -2.78 -5.99
C GLY A 50 -4.88 -3.64 -7.02
N ALA A 51 -3.58 -3.89 -6.83
CA ALA A 51 -2.81 -4.75 -7.73
C ALA A 51 -3.04 -6.25 -7.51
N ALA A 52 -3.51 -6.65 -6.32
CA ALA A 52 -3.78 -8.02 -5.93
C ALA A 52 -5.26 -8.45 -6.11
N ALA A 53 -6.15 -7.50 -6.44
CA ALA A 53 -7.56 -7.74 -6.74
C ALA A 53 -7.76 -8.31 -8.16
#